data_AF-V5H1S2-F1
#
_entry.id   AF-V5H1S2-F1
#
_cell.length_a   1.000
_cell.length_b   1.000
_cell.length_c   1.000
_cell.angle_alpha   90.00
_cell.angle_beta   90.00
_cell.angle_gamma   90.00
#
_symmetry.space_group_name_H-M   'P 1'
#
loop_
_entity.id
_entity.type
_entity.pdbx_description
1 polymer ?
#
loop_
_entity_poly.entity_id
_entity_poly.type
_entity_poly.pdbx_seq_one_letter_code
_entity_poly.pdbx_strand_id
1 'polypeptide(L)'
;MSAYEDFIRELLRNNLITEYQSDQGAVQKYFNGNFKQKANCSFEKFCSKLWKNWYVIEFKKNVIYFDEKWLDYISKTKKAQNTLKKEMSSKQKVSGESCQLCLLKFSSENDFQDHVNSIKHKVRELYLNNTENFDHRELIKFELMGTNNVKDNHNASIKLKFERKVHAHATIKAISICENNIEIIEVVQVNPHNKGITVNTKFEKEKTLRHGGNFRILIKGYFENSASFKLPIVVVFRIAAEEEMTYFLKEIIVEVSSEFSSLKAGEPYKKLKKVTLPRKNDEIILGEIPVGHASSYKETYPLKQYPIPTGLQIRLRDLIRSYPLFVEKYAPENADSFYNMFATVLNLHTSLIEANYFDLLDALLSIEENQIMVDVRDYDTMSKLTFIGGNTYDLEVPGLAEARPSLVVHDAVYVKENVADSKKFQGIVSSVFEKSVRLSFNRK
;
A
#
# COMPACT_ATOMS: atom_id res chain seq x y z
N MET A 1 12.08 5.93 -27.30
CA MET A 1 12.42 5.92 -25.86
C MET A 1 12.69 7.35 -25.47
N SER A 2 12.24 7.80 -24.29
CA SER A 2 12.47 9.19 -23.90
C SER A 2 13.97 9.40 -23.67
N ALA A 3 14.53 10.52 -24.14
CA ALA A 3 15.96 10.82 -23.96
C ALA A 3 16.38 10.84 -22.47
N TYR A 4 15.42 10.95 -21.56
CA TYR A 4 15.60 11.00 -20.11
C TYR A 4 15.84 9.61 -19.49
N GLU A 5 15.08 8.59 -19.92
CA GLU A 5 15.29 7.20 -19.49
C GLU A 5 16.65 6.66 -19.94
N ASP A 6 17.02 6.93 -21.19
CA ASP A 6 18.33 6.53 -21.72
C ASP A 6 19.46 7.15 -20.89
N PHE A 7 19.32 8.41 -20.48
CA PHE A 7 20.32 9.10 -19.66
C PHE A 7 20.49 8.46 -18.28
N ILE A 8 19.40 8.15 -17.57
CA ILE A 8 19.46 7.53 -16.23
C ILE A 8 20.05 6.12 -16.30
N ARG A 9 19.76 5.38 -17.37
CA ARG A 9 20.36 4.06 -17.63
C ARG A 9 21.87 4.14 -17.79
N GLU A 10 22.37 5.15 -18.51
CA GLU A 10 23.79 5.37 -18.67
C GLU A 10 24.47 5.77 -17.35
N LEU A 11 23.82 6.57 -16.50
CA LEU A 11 24.34 6.92 -15.18
C LEU A 11 24.43 5.70 -14.24
N LEU A 12 23.43 4.81 -14.28
CA LEU A 12 23.44 3.54 -13.56
C LEU A 12 24.58 2.62 -14.03
N ARG A 13 24.82 2.50 -15.35
CA ARG A 13 25.91 1.65 -15.88
C ARG A 13 27.29 2.11 -15.48
N ASN A 14 27.50 3.42 -15.44
CA ASN A 14 28.80 4.00 -15.07
C ASN A 14 29.01 4.09 -13.55
N ASN A 15 28.13 3.46 -12.74
CA ASN A 15 28.13 3.51 -11.27
C ASN A 15 28.19 4.95 -10.72
N LEU A 16 27.60 5.90 -11.44
CA LEU A 16 27.53 7.28 -10.99
C LEU A 16 26.39 7.46 -9.98
N ILE A 17 25.42 6.54 -9.94
CA ILE A 17 24.33 6.52 -8.95
C ILE A 17 24.61 5.42 -7.92
N THR A 18 24.73 5.79 -6.65
CA THR A 18 24.94 4.89 -5.50
C THR A 18 23.91 5.21 -4.43
N GLU A 19 23.22 4.19 -3.90
CA GLU A 19 22.12 4.34 -2.93
C GLU A 19 21.05 5.36 -3.37
N TYR A 20 20.77 5.40 -4.69
CA TYR A 20 19.83 6.32 -5.33
C TYR A 20 20.27 7.79 -5.36
N GLN A 21 21.55 8.06 -5.12
CA GLN A 21 22.15 9.40 -5.08
C GLN A 21 23.33 9.49 -6.05
N SER A 22 23.63 10.69 -6.54
CA SER A 22 24.79 10.93 -7.41
C SER A 22 25.40 12.30 -7.19
N ASP A 23 26.72 12.41 -7.33
CA ASP A 23 27.38 13.72 -7.34
C ASP A 23 26.97 14.52 -8.59
N GLN A 24 26.41 15.71 -8.36
CA GLN A 24 25.89 16.57 -9.42
C GLN A 24 26.99 17.03 -10.38
N GLY A 25 28.22 17.25 -9.89
CA GLY A 25 29.37 17.62 -10.72
C GLY A 25 29.76 16.48 -11.67
N ALA A 26 29.78 15.24 -11.17
CA ALA A 26 30.02 14.05 -11.97
C ALA A 26 28.94 13.83 -13.03
N VAL A 27 27.66 13.99 -12.68
CA VAL A 27 26.53 13.86 -13.61
C VAL A 27 26.53 14.97 -14.66
N GLN A 28 26.86 16.21 -14.27
CA GLN A 28 26.97 17.34 -15.18
C GLN A 28 28.11 17.15 -16.18
N LYS A 29 29.26 16.65 -15.72
CA LYS A 29 30.41 16.31 -16.57
C LYS A 29 30.03 15.20 -17.57
N TYR A 30 29.34 14.16 -17.10
CA TYR A 30 28.85 13.07 -17.96
C TYR A 30 27.85 13.57 -19.01
N PHE A 31 26.87 14.39 -18.60
CA PHE A 31 25.90 14.99 -19.52
C PHE A 31 26.57 15.82 -20.62
N ASN A 32 27.49 16.70 -20.24
CA ASN A 32 28.18 17.58 -21.19
C ASN A 32 29.05 16.82 -22.19
N GLY A 33 29.68 15.71 -21.77
CA GLY A 33 30.52 14.89 -22.63
C GLY A 33 29.73 13.96 -23.56
N ASN A 34 28.67 13.32 -23.05
CA ASN A 34 28.07 12.15 -23.71
C ASN A 34 26.61 12.34 -24.15
N PHE A 35 25.89 13.34 -23.61
CA PHE A 35 24.43 13.40 -23.78
C PHE A 35 23.88 14.76 -24.24
N LYS A 36 24.67 15.83 -24.17
CA LYS A 36 24.26 17.20 -24.51
C LYS A 36 23.75 17.35 -25.96
N GLN A 37 24.44 16.74 -26.92
CA GLN A 37 24.01 16.77 -28.33
C GLN A 37 22.69 16.01 -28.54
N LYS A 38 22.49 14.89 -27.85
CA LYS A 38 21.28 14.06 -27.94
C LYS A 38 20.07 14.70 -27.26
N ALA A 39 20.31 15.46 -26.19
CA ALA A 39 19.30 16.15 -25.40
C ALA A 39 18.85 17.50 -25.99
N ASN A 40 19.69 18.12 -26.83
CA ASN A 40 19.49 19.43 -27.46
C ASN A 40 18.99 20.53 -26.50
N CYS A 41 19.52 20.57 -25.27
CA CYS A 41 19.25 21.62 -24.28
C CYS A 41 20.37 21.71 -23.24
N SER A 42 20.35 22.76 -22.40
CA SER A 42 21.30 22.91 -21.29
C SER A 42 21.09 21.86 -20.21
N PHE A 43 22.12 21.62 -19.40
CA PHE A 43 22.06 20.67 -18.29
C PHE A 43 20.98 21.04 -17.28
N GLU A 44 20.83 22.32 -16.91
CA GLU A 44 19.77 22.72 -15.98
C GLU A 44 18.39 22.44 -16.57
N LYS A 45 18.19 22.76 -17.86
CA LYS A 45 16.91 22.53 -18.54
C LYS A 45 16.61 21.04 -18.68
N PHE A 46 17.64 20.20 -18.83
CA PHE A 46 17.51 18.75 -18.86
C PHE A 46 17.20 18.17 -17.48
N CYS A 47 17.86 18.65 -16.42
CA CYS A 47 17.58 18.31 -15.03
C CYS A 47 16.15 18.66 -14.62
N SER A 48 15.67 19.84 -15.01
CA SER A 48 14.27 20.23 -14.81
C SER A 48 13.30 19.26 -15.52
N LYS A 49 13.68 18.68 -16.66
CA LYS A 49 12.85 17.69 -17.36
C LYS A 49 12.93 16.30 -16.74
N LEU A 50 14.09 15.90 -16.20
CA LEU A 50 14.21 14.67 -15.41
C LEU A 50 13.31 14.74 -14.18
N TRP A 51 13.32 15.87 -13.47
CA TRP A 51 12.45 16.13 -12.34
C TRP A 51 10.97 16.20 -12.73
N LYS A 52 10.62 16.90 -13.81
CA LYS A 52 9.23 16.96 -14.31
C LYS A 52 8.66 15.59 -14.71
N ASN A 53 9.51 14.68 -15.17
CA ASN A 53 9.12 13.31 -15.50
C ASN A 53 9.36 12.34 -14.33
N TRP A 54 9.58 12.86 -13.13
CA TRP A 54 9.70 12.12 -11.86
C TRP A 54 10.85 11.11 -11.78
N TYR A 55 11.87 11.28 -12.61
CA TYR A 55 13.08 10.46 -12.56
C TYR A 55 14.05 10.87 -11.45
N VAL A 56 14.00 12.16 -11.06
CA VAL A 56 14.78 12.76 -9.99
C VAL A 56 13.80 13.32 -8.99
N ILE A 57 13.97 12.99 -7.70
CA ILE A 57 13.15 13.52 -6.61
C ILE A 57 13.67 14.90 -6.22
N GLU A 58 14.99 15.06 -6.09
CA GLU A 58 15.59 16.26 -5.50
C GLU A 58 16.98 16.56 -6.08
N PHE A 59 17.30 17.85 -6.20
CA PHE A 59 18.67 18.34 -6.42
C PHE A 59 19.11 19.13 -5.18
N LYS A 60 20.09 18.62 -4.43
CA LYS A 60 20.81 19.39 -3.39
C LYS A 60 22.12 19.91 -3.96
N LYS A 61 22.72 20.90 -3.29
CA LYS A 61 23.81 21.76 -3.77
C LYS A 61 24.93 21.07 -4.59
N ASN A 62 25.23 19.79 -4.33
CA ASN A 62 26.12 18.94 -5.15
C ASN A 62 25.62 17.49 -5.32
N VAL A 63 24.37 17.16 -4.99
CA VAL A 63 23.87 15.78 -4.99
C VAL A 63 22.51 15.70 -5.68
N ILE A 64 22.36 14.76 -6.60
CA ILE A 64 21.12 14.44 -7.30
C ILE A 64 20.52 13.19 -6.66
N TYR A 65 19.30 13.30 -6.15
CA TYR A 65 18.53 12.19 -5.57
C TYR A 65 17.53 11.69 -6.59
N PHE A 66 17.72 10.46 -7.04
CA PHE A 66 16.86 9.83 -8.03
C PHE A 66 15.69 9.10 -7.35
N ASP A 67 14.57 8.94 -8.06
CA ASP A 67 13.40 8.27 -7.50
C ASP A 67 13.60 6.76 -7.38
N GLU A 68 13.45 6.21 -6.17
CA GLU A 68 13.68 4.79 -5.87
C GLU A 68 12.78 3.89 -6.71
N LYS A 69 11.49 4.22 -6.86
CA LYS A 69 10.54 3.41 -7.63
C LYS A 69 10.88 3.46 -9.12
N TRP A 70 11.29 4.61 -9.63
CA TRP A 70 11.70 4.77 -11.02
C TRP A 70 13.07 4.19 -11.32
N LEU A 71 14.04 4.26 -10.41
CA LEU A 71 15.34 3.61 -10.55
C LEU A 71 15.19 2.10 -10.45
N ASP A 72 14.38 1.62 -9.51
CA ASP A 72 14.02 0.21 -9.41
C ASP A 72 13.28 -0.22 -10.68
N TYR A 73 12.36 0.60 -11.19
CA TYR A 73 11.68 0.31 -12.44
C TYR A 73 12.64 0.36 -13.65
N ILE A 74 13.54 1.34 -13.73
CA ILE A 74 14.48 1.51 -14.85
C ILE A 74 15.55 0.42 -14.80
N SER A 75 16.02 0.02 -13.62
CA SER A 75 16.92 -1.11 -13.42
C SER A 75 16.22 -2.45 -13.68
N LYS A 76 14.93 -2.57 -13.36
CA LYS A 76 14.11 -3.79 -13.58
C LYS A 76 13.44 -3.86 -14.97
N THR A 77 13.43 -2.77 -15.76
CA THR A 77 12.78 -2.76 -17.09
C THR A 77 13.67 -3.37 -18.17
N LYS A 78 13.10 -4.31 -18.92
CA LYS A 78 13.71 -5.14 -19.98
C LYS A 78 14.63 -4.41 -20.98
N LYS A 79 14.47 -3.11 -21.24
CA LYS A 79 15.37 -2.35 -22.14
C LYS A 79 16.67 -1.89 -21.47
N ALA A 80 16.69 -1.63 -20.16
CA ALA A 80 17.94 -1.50 -19.42
C ALA A 80 18.65 -2.84 -19.32
N GLN A 81 17.90 -3.92 -19.10
CA GLN A 81 18.43 -5.28 -19.15
C GLN A 81 18.97 -5.65 -20.53
N ASN A 82 18.39 -5.22 -21.65
CA ASN A 82 18.92 -5.54 -22.99
C ASN A 82 20.21 -4.79 -23.35
N THR A 83 20.47 -3.62 -22.78
CA THR A 83 21.73 -2.91 -22.97
C THR A 83 22.76 -3.23 -21.86
N LEU A 84 22.30 -3.56 -20.64
CA LEU A 84 23.11 -4.23 -19.61
C LEU A 84 23.53 -5.64 -20.05
N LYS A 85 22.69 -6.40 -20.76
CA LYS A 85 23.03 -7.69 -21.40
C LYS A 85 24.04 -7.56 -22.53
N LYS A 86 24.18 -6.37 -23.12
CA LYS A 86 25.22 -6.12 -24.12
C LYS A 86 26.61 -5.97 -23.47
N GLU A 87 26.67 -5.68 -22.17
CA GLU A 87 27.92 -5.61 -21.37
C GLU A 87 28.05 -6.73 -20.31
N MET A 88 26.96 -7.38 -19.92
CA MET A 88 26.93 -8.59 -19.09
C MET A 88 27.14 -9.87 -19.92
N SER A 89 27.60 -9.75 -21.16
CA SER A 89 28.24 -10.86 -21.88
C SER A 89 29.65 -11.16 -21.36
N SER A 90 30.11 -10.48 -20.31
CA SER A 90 31.33 -10.89 -19.62
C SER A 90 31.23 -10.67 -18.10
N LYS A 91 31.49 -11.74 -17.35
CA LYS A 91 31.67 -11.82 -15.89
C LYS A 91 30.41 -12.12 -15.06
N GLN A 92 30.07 -13.42 -15.09
CA GLN A 92 29.69 -14.21 -13.92
C GLN A 92 30.18 -13.59 -12.59
N LYS A 93 29.26 -13.18 -11.71
CA LYS A 93 29.53 -13.16 -10.26
C LYS A 93 29.04 -14.48 -9.67
N VAL A 94 29.85 -15.51 -9.91
CA VAL A 94 29.77 -16.83 -9.28
C VAL A 94 30.63 -16.75 -8.02
N SER A 95 30.00 -16.79 -6.84
CA SER A 95 30.70 -17.20 -5.63
C SER A 95 30.26 -18.64 -5.34
N GLY A 96 31.19 -19.60 -5.36
CA GLY A 96 30.97 -21.05 -5.39
C GLY A 96 30.21 -21.70 -4.22
N GLU A 97 29.47 -20.92 -3.42
CA GLU A 97 28.79 -21.40 -2.20
C GLU A 97 27.31 -21.00 -2.11
N SER A 98 26.80 -20.10 -2.98
CA SER A 98 25.38 -19.74 -2.96
C SER A 98 24.84 -19.19 -4.28
N CYS A 99 23.57 -19.48 -4.55
CA CYS A 99 22.82 -18.92 -5.66
C CYS A 99 21.86 -17.83 -5.15
N GLN A 100 22.12 -16.57 -5.51
CA GLN A 100 21.27 -15.45 -5.11
C GLN A 100 19.89 -15.46 -5.78
N LEU A 101 19.78 -16.05 -6.98
CA LEU A 101 18.52 -16.17 -7.70
C LEU A 101 17.54 -17.14 -7.04
N CYS A 102 18.07 -18.24 -6.48
CA CYS A 102 17.28 -19.29 -5.86
C CYS A 102 17.37 -19.29 -4.33
N LEU A 103 18.18 -18.40 -3.75
CA LEU A 103 18.53 -18.32 -2.32
C LEU A 103 18.94 -19.67 -1.72
N LEU A 104 19.68 -20.47 -2.48
CA LEU A 104 20.21 -21.76 -2.04
C LEU A 104 21.69 -21.64 -1.70
N LYS A 105 22.12 -22.34 -0.67
CA LYS A 105 23.54 -22.52 -0.31
C LYS A 105 23.96 -23.94 -0.67
N PHE A 106 25.19 -24.09 -1.15
CA PHE A 106 25.72 -25.35 -1.63
C PHE A 106 26.97 -25.72 -0.84
N SER A 107 27.10 -27.01 -0.53
CA SER A 107 28.25 -27.58 0.17
C SER A 107 29.43 -27.88 -0.76
N SER A 108 29.18 -27.96 -2.07
CA SER A 108 30.21 -28.23 -3.07
C SER A 108 29.97 -27.44 -4.35
N GLU A 109 31.05 -27.17 -5.08
CA GLU A 109 30.99 -26.53 -6.41
C GLU A 109 30.22 -27.41 -7.41
N ASN A 110 30.29 -28.75 -7.30
CA ASN A 110 29.52 -29.65 -8.16
C ASN A 110 28.01 -29.49 -7.93
N ASP A 111 27.56 -29.44 -6.68
CA ASP A 111 26.14 -29.21 -6.36
C ASP A 111 25.65 -27.85 -6.88
N PHE A 112 26.54 -26.85 -6.85
CA PHE A 112 26.26 -25.53 -7.41
C PHE A 112 26.15 -25.57 -8.93
N GLN A 113 27.07 -26.25 -9.64
CA GLN A 113 27.01 -26.39 -11.09
C GLN A 113 25.79 -27.21 -11.54
N ASP A 114 25.46 -28.27 -10.83
CA ASP A 114 24.24 -29.05 -11.07
C ASP A 114 22.99 -28.19 -10.87
N HIS A 115 23.00 -27.33 -9.85
CA HIS A 115 21.93 -26.37 -9.62
C HIS A 115 21.79 -25.35 -10.75
N VAL A 116 22.89 -24.71 -11.17
CA VAL A 116 22.88 -23.72 -12.27
C VAL A 116 22.40 -24.37 -13.58
N ASN A 117 22.75 -25.63 -13.80
CA ASN A 117 22.31 -26.39 -14.96
C ASN A 117 20.88 -26.92 -14.89
N SER A 118 20.24 -26.89 -13.70
CA SER A 118 18.88 -27.35 -13.50
C SER A 118 17.84 -26.54 -14.29
N ILE A 119 16.78 -27.22 -14.73
CA ILE A 119 15.66 -26.58 -15.44
C ILE A 119 15.05 -25.46 -14.60
N LYS A 120 14.89 -25.67 -13.28
CA LYS A 120 14.35 -24.64 -12.36
C LYS A 120 15.19 -23.37 -12.32
N HIS A 121 16.52 -23.49 -12.33
CA HIS A 121 17.40 -22.33 -12.36
C HIS A 121 17.30 -21.60 -13.70
N LYS A 122 17.44 -22.35 -14.81
CA LYS A 122 17.35 -21.81 -16.18
C LYS A 122 16.01 -21.12 -16.44
N VAL A 123 14.90 -21.67 -15.96
CA VAL A 123 13.57 -21.05 -16.09
C VAL A 123 13.48 -19.75 -15.30
N ARG A 124 14.03 -19.68 -14.09
CA ARG A 124 14.06 -18.44 -13.30
C ARG A 124 14.95 -17.39 -13.96
N GLU A 125 16.08 -17.80 -14.50
CA GLU A 125 16.98 -16.94 -15.26
C GLU A 125 16.29 -16.41 -16.53
N LEU A 126 15.63 -17.29 -17.29
CA LEU A 126 14.82 -16.93 -18.46
C LEU A 126 13.67 -15.98 -18.10
N TYR A 127 12.99 -16.20 -16.98
CA TYR A 127 11.90 -15.33 -16.51
C TYR A 127 12.40 -13.92 -16.19
N LEU A 128 13.55 -13.80 -15.51
CA LEU A 128 14.18 -12.49 -15.24
C LEU A 128 14.69 -11.80 -16.49
N ASN A 129 15.22 -12.58 -17.43
CA ASN A 129 15.86 -12.07 -18.62
C ASN A 129 14.85 -11.71 -19.72
N ASN A 130 13.89 -12.57 -20.05
CA ASN A 130 12.94 -12.30 -21.10
C ASN A 130 11.61 -13.05 -20.95
N THR A 131 10.60 -12.37 -20.42
CA THR A 131 9.23 -12.93 -20.36
C THR A 131 8.52 -13.08 -21.72
N GLU A 132 9.07 -12.59 -22.84
CA GLU A 132 8.44 -12.76 -24.18
C GLU A 132 8.54 -14.20 -24.68
N ASN A 133 9.54 -14.96 -24.22
CA ASN A 133 9.71 -16.39 -24.57
C ASN A 133 8.68 -17.30 -23.87
N PHE A 134 7.70 -16.74 -23.16
CA PHE A 134 6.71 -17.49 -22.39
C PHE A 134 5.28 -17.34 -22.92
N ASP A 135 5.08 -16.57 -24.00
CA ASP A 135 3.76 -16.27 -24.54
C ASP A 135 3.32 -17.34 -25.55
N HIS A 136 2.86 -18.47 -25.02
CA HIS A 136 2.40 -19.62 -25.80
C HIS A 136 0.95 -20.00 -25.45
N ARG A 137 0.06 -19.01 -25.46
CA ARG A 137 -1.35 -19.13 -25.01
C ARG A 137 -2.20 -20.00 -25.91
N GLU A 138 -1.73 -20.20 -27.13
CA GLU A 138 -2.26 -21.07 -28.15
C GLU A 138 -1.91 -22.55 -27.94
N LEU A 139 -1.05 -22.89 -26.97
CA LEU A 139 -0.59 -24.27 -26.76
C LEU A 139 -1.20 -24.93 -25.51
N ILE A 140 -1.37 -24.18 -24.40
CA ILE A 140 -1.91 -24.72 -23.14
C ILE A 140 -2.95 -23.77 -22.54
N LYS A 141 -4.14 -24.31 -22.24
CA LYS A 141 -5.22 -23.63 -21.51
C LYS A 141 -5.23 -24.04 -20.05
N PHE A 142 -5.50 -23.11 -19.13
CA PHE A 142 -5.60 -23.39 -17.69
C PHE A 142 -7.02 -23.16 -17.18
N GLU A 143 -7.54 -24.10 -16.40
CA GLU A 143 -8.88 -24.09 -15.80
C GLU A 143 -8.78 -24.41 -14.31
N LEU A 144 -9.54 -23.69 -13.47
CA LEU A 144 -9.59 -23.96 -12.03
C LEU A 144 -10.59 -25.08 -11.75
N MET A 145 -10.15 -26.15 -11.07
CA MET A 145 -11.04 -27.24 -10.66
C MET A 145 -11.62 -26.96 -9.27
N GLY A 146 -12.95 -26.83 -9.19
CA GLY A 146 -13.72 -26.93 -7.95
C GLY A 146 -13.39 -25.94 -6.83
N THR A 147 -14.04 -24.77 -6.83
CA THR A 147 -14.58 -24.11 -5.63
C THR A 147 -15.80 -23.27 -6.06
N ASN A 148 -16.86 -23.29 -5.26
CA ASN A 148 -18.23 -22.85 -5.58
C ASN A 148 -18.45 -21.35 -5.86
N ASN A 149 -17.43 -20.52 -6.11
CA ASN A 149 -17.64 -19.07 -6.29
C ASN A 149 -16.55 -18.37 -7.11
N VAL A 150 -16.32 -18.80 -8.36
CA VAL A 150 -15.50 -17.99 -9.29
C VAL A 150 -16.17 -17.96 -10.66
N LYS A 151 -16.54 -16.75 -11.11
CA LYS A 151 -16.94 -16.49 -12.49
C LYS A 151 -15.73 -16.68 -13.39
N ASP A 152 -15.82 -17.70 -14.24
CA ASP A 152 -14.83 -18.03 -15.25
C ASP A 152 -14.98 -17.03 -16.39
N ASN A 153 -14.10 -16.02 -16.43
CA ASN A 153 -13.92 -15.24 -17.65
C ASN A 153 -12.86 -15.98 -18.46
N HIS A 154 -13.29 -16.59 -19.58
CA HIS A 154 -12.39 -17.16 -20.56
C HIS A 154 -11.25 -16.17 -20.85
N ASN A 155 -10.00 -16.60 -20.61
CA ASN A 155 -8.74 -15.85 -20.72
C ASN A 155 -8.32 -14.94 -19.54
N ALA A 156 -9.07 -14.89 -18.43
CA ALA A 156 -8.72 -14.06 -17.27
C ALA A 156 -7.66 -14.69 -16.35
N SER A 157 -6.99 -13.83 -15.58
CA SER A 157 -6.11 -14.19 -14.47
C SER A 157 -6.81 -15.16 -13.52
N ILE A 158 -6.22 -16.32 -13.25
CA ILE A 158 -6.77 -17.27 -12.27
C ILE A 158 -6.63 -16.62 -10.90
N LYS A 159 -7.74 -16.55 -10.17
CA LYS A 159 -7.78 -15.95 -8.83
C LYS A 159 -8.11 -17.01 -7.79
N LEU A 160 -7.17 -17.25 -6.88
CA LEU A 160 -7.32 -18.15 -5.75
C LEU A 160 -7.68 -17.35 -4.51
N LYS A 161 -8.72 -17.80 -3.80
CA LYS A 161 -9.12 -17.24 -2.52
C LYS A 161 -8.81 -18.24 -1.42
N PHE A 162 -8.08 -17.79 -0.42
CA PHE A 162 -7.76 -18.54 0.79
C PHE A 162 -8.26 -17.79 2.01
N GLU A 163 -8.55 -18.54 3.07
CA GLU A 163 -8.85 -17.97 4.38
C GLU A 163 -7.61 -18.03 5.27
N ARG A 164 -7.46 -17.00 6.09
CA ARG A 164 -6.37 -16.91 7.07
C ARG A 164 -6.48 -18.06 8.08
N LYS A 165 -5.33 -18.64 8.47
CA LYS A 165 -5.19 -19.75 9.43
C LYS A 165 -5.95 -21.03 9.04
N VAL A 166 -6.33 -21.18 7.78
CA VAL A 166 -6.97 -22.39 7.24
C VAL A 166 -6.04 -23.04 6.24
N HIS A 167 -5.84 -24.35 6.38
CA HIS A 167 -5.19 -25.14 5.33
C HIS A 167 -6.14 -25.30 4.16
N ALA A 168 -5.75 -24.77 3.01
CA ALA A 168 -6.56 -24.83 1.82
C ALA A 168 -5.73 -25.29 0.62
N HIS A 169 -6.41 -25.84 -0.37
CA HIS A 169 -5.79 -26.29 -1.60
C HIS A 169 -6.65 -25.92 -2.80
N ALA A 170 -5.99 -25.66 -3.92
CA ALA A 170 -6.61 -25.40 -5.21
C ALA A 170 -5.95 -26.30 -6.25
N THR A 171 -6.75 -26.88 -7.13
CA THR A 171 -6.25 -27.69 -8.25
C THR A 171 -6.49 -26.95 -9.54
N ILE A 172 -5.42 -26.70 -10.29
CA ILE A 172 -5.49 -26.10 -11.62
C ILE A 172 -5.27 -27.19 -12.65
N LYS A 173 -6.20 -27.33 -13.59
CA LYS A 173 -6.11 -28.23 -14.74
C LYS A 173 -5.48 -27.47 -15.90
N ALA A 174 -4.38 -27.99 -16.43
CA ALA A 174 -3.74 -27.48 -17.64
C ALA A 174 -4.04 -28.45 -18.80
N ILE A 175 -4.61 -27.93 -19.88
CA ILE A 175 -5.14 -28.68 -21.03
C ILE A 175 -4.33 -28.31 -22.26
N SER A 176 -3.79 -29.30 -22.96
CA SER A 176 -3.15 -29.11 -24.26
C SER A 176 -4.21 -28.74 -25.30
N ILE A 177 -4.02 -27.60 -25.96
CA ILE A 177 -4.80 -27.17 -27.12
C ILE A 177 -3.97 -27.23 -28.41
N CYS A 178 -2.70 -27.62 -28.32
CA CYS A 178 -1.86 -27.87 -29.48
C CYS A 178 -2.36 -29.08 -30.28
N GLU A 179 -2.29 -29.00 -31.60
CA GLU A 179 -2.59 -30.14 -32.49
C GLU A 179 -1.52 -31.22 -32.40
N ASN A 180 -0.27 -30.80 -32.16
CA ASN A 180 0.86 -31.70 -31.94
C ASN A 180 0.91 -32.21 -30.50
N ASN A 181 1.56 -33.35 -30.33
CA ASN A 181 1.81 -33.93 -29.02
C ASN A 181 2.79 -33.07 -28.22
N ILE A 182 2.43 -32.72 -26.98
CA ILE A 182 3.26 -31.94 -26.07
C ILE A 182 3.86 -32.85 -24.99
N GLU A 183 5.18 -32.91 -24.87
CA GLU A 183 5.85 -33.55 -23.75
C GLU A 183 6.00 -32.57 -22.57
N ILE A 184 5.33 -32.81 -21.42
CA ILE A 184 5.51 -31.98 -20.21
C ILE A 184 6.75 -32.43 -19.46
N ILE A 185 7.65 -31.46 -19.20
CA ILE A 185 8.97 -31.72 -18.65
C ILE A 185 9.03 -31.30 -17.19
N GLU A 186 8.60 -30.08 -16.88
CA GLU A 186 8.59 -29.58 -15.50
C GLU A 186 7.57 -28.46 -15.29
N VAL A 187 7.09 -28.32 -14.06
CA VAL A 187 6.33 -27.14 -13.60
C VAL A 187 7.20 -26.42 -12.59
N VAL A 188 7.49 -25.14 -12.83
CA VAL A 188 8.40 -24.34 -12.02
C VAL A 188 7.64 -23.18 -11.37
N GLN A 189 7.66 -23.15 -10.04
CA GLN A 189 7.32 -21.96 -9.27
C GLN A 189 8.51 -21.00 -9.32
N VAL A 190 8.32 -19.85 -9.98
CA VAL A 190 9.38 -18.86 -10.18
C VAL A 190 9.81 -18.25 -8.85
N ASN A 191 8.84 -17.93 -7.97
CA ASN A 191 9.07 -17.36 -6.64
C ASN A 191 8.86 -18.44 -5.54
N PRO A 192 9.85 -19.31 -5.25
CA PRO A 192 9.68 -20.41 -4.31
C PRO A 192 9.58 -19.98 -2.84
N HIS A 193 9.90 -18.72 -2.53
CA HIS A 193 10.07 -18.25 -1.15
C HIS A 193 8.81 -17.69 -0.48
N ASN A 194 7.64 -17.78 -1.13
CA ASN A 194 6.38 -17.42 -0.51
C ASN A 194 6.05 -18.43 0.60
N LYS A 195 6.42 -18.11 1.86
CA LYS A 195 6.37 -19.01 3.03
C LYS A 195 5.00 -19.65 3.32
N GLY A 196 3.90 -19.07 2.80
CA GLY A 196 2.54 -19.57 3.00
C GLY A 196 1.98 -20.41 1.85
N ILE A 197 2.73 -20.67 0.78
CA ILE A 197 2.22 -21.40 -0.39
C ILE A 197 3.21 -22.44 -0.90
N THR A 198 2.70 -23.61 -1.23
CA THR A 198 3.46 -24.71 -1.80
C THR A 198 2.78 -25.19 -3.07
N VAL A 199 3.53 -25.24 -4.16
CA VAL A 199 3.06 -25.80 -5.43
C VAL A 199 3.61 -27.22 -5.53
N ASN A 200 2.72 -28.21 -5.59
CA ASN A 200 3.14 -29.57 -5.90
C ASN A 200 3.38 -29.66 -7.40
N THR A 201 4.65 -29.80 -7.76
CA THR A 201 5.13 -29.88 -9.14
C THR A 201 5.30 -31.32 -9.63
N LYS A 202 4.99 -32.33 -8.79
CA LYS A 202 5.05 -33.74 -9.18
C LYS A 202 3.77 -34.09 -9.94
N PHE A 203 3.86 -34.19 -11.26
CA PHE A 203 2.80 -34.73 -12.11
C PHE A 203 3.05 -36.22 -12.35
N GLU A 204 2.00 -37.03 -12.26
CA GLU A 204 2.05 -38.45 -12.62
C GLU A 204 2.14 -38.60 -14.15
N LYS A 205 2.96 -39.56 -14.58
CA LYS A 205 3.42 -39.79 -15.96
C LYS A 205 2.26 -40.02 -16.97
N GLU A 206 1.71 -38.97 -17.53
CA GLU A 206 1.56 -38.91 -18.98
C GLU A 206 2.55 -37.88 -19.47
N LYS A 207 3.76 -38.36 -19.82
CA LYS A 207 4.83 -37.49 -20.33
C LYS A 207 4.37 -36.71 -21.55
N THR A 208 3.46 -37.26 -22.35
CA THR A 208 3.03 -36.71 -23.63
C THR A 208 1.52 -36.51 -23.66
N LEU A 209 1.09 -35.26 -23.82
CA LEU A 209 -0.30 -34.84 -23.94
C LEU A 209 -0.67 -34.69 -25.42
N ARG A 210 -1.71 -35.41 -25.86
CA ARG A 210 -2.37 -35.17 -27.15
C ARG A 210 -3.25 -33.93 -27.05
N HIS A 211 -3.76 -33.44 -28.19
CA HIS A 211 -4.81 -32.42 -28.20
C HIS A 211 -5.97 -32.80 -27.25
N GLY A 212 -6.35 -31.91 -26.33
CA GLY A 212 -7.35 -32.14 -25.29
C GLY A 212 -6.86 -32.91 -24.06
N GLY A 213 -5.65 -33.48 -24.09
CA GLY A 213 -4.98 -34.09 -22.94
C GLY A 213 -4.72 -33.07 -21.84
N ASN A 214 -4.64 -33.49 -20.58
CA ASN A 214 -4.48 -32.56 -19.47
C ASN A 214 -3.67 -33.12 -18.31
N PHE A 215 -3.11 -32.22 -17.51
CA PHE A 215 -2.44 -32.53 -16.25
C PHE A 215 -2.91 -31.56 -15.15
N ARG A 216 -2.62 -31.91 -13.89
CA ARG A 216 -3.09 -31.15 -12.72
C ARG A 216 -1.91 -30.55 -11.95
N ILE A 217 -2.06 -29.30 -11.56
CA ILE A 217 -1.15 -28.57 -10.68
C ILE A 217 -1.89 -28.34 -9.36
N LEU A 218 -1.38 -28.92 -8.28
CA LEU A 218 -1.95 -28.77 -6.95
C LEU A 218 -1.21 -27.67 -6.19
N ILE A 219 -1.95 -26.66 -5.74
CA ILE A 219 -1.44 -25.53 -4.95
C ILE A 219 -2.02 -25.68 -3.55
N LYS A 220 -1.16 -25.76 -2.52
CA LYS A 220 -1.56 -25.81 -1.11
C LYS A 220 -1.10 -24.54 -0.41
N GLY A 221 -1.95 -23.92 0.40
CA GLY A 221 -1.64 -22.69 1.11
C GLY A 221 -2.03 -22.73 2.59
N TYR A 222 -1.26 -22.05 3.42
CA TYR A 222 -1.55 -21.71 4.81
C TYR A 222 -0.97 -20.33 5.09
N PHE A 223 -1.80 -19.39 5.56
CA PHE A 223 -1.40 -18.00 5.73
C PHE A 223 -1.79 -17.48 7.11
N GLU A 224 -0.83 -16.97 7.87
CA GLU A 224 -1.09 -16.39 9.19
C GLU A 224 -1.82 -15.03 9.12
N ASN A 225 -1.59 -14.29 8.03
CA ASN A 225 -2.09 -12.93 7.81
C ASN A 225 -2.78 -12.80 6.45
N SER A 226 -3.63 -11.78 6.32
CA SER A 226 -4.20 -11.39 5.03
C SER A 226 -3.12 -10.89 4.08
N ALA A 227 -3.24 -11.24 2.80
CA ALA A 227 -2.25 -10.92 1.77
C ALA A 227 -2.89 -10.94 0.38
N SER A 228 -2.33 -10.17 -0.55
CA SER A 228 -2.64 -10.25 -1.98
C SER A 228 -1.34 -10.22 -2.77
N PHE A 229 -1.10 -11.23 -3.60
CA PHE A 229 0.13 -11.34 -4.38
C PHE A 229 -0.06 -12.16 -5.66
N LYS A 230 0.90 -12.02 -6.58
CA LYS A 230 0.97 -12.83 -7.81
C LYS A 230 1.88 -14.04 -7.61
N LEU A 231 1.42 -15.19 -8.06
CA LEU A 231 2.15 -16.45 -8.11
C LEU A 231 2.41 -16.82 -9.58
N PRO A 232 3.61 -16.49 -10.13
CA PRO A 232 4.01 -16.93 -11.46
C PRO A 232 4.41 -18.41 -11.47
N ILE A 233 3.73 -19.20 -12.30
CA ILE A 233 4.03 -20.61 -12.57
C ILE A 233 4.43 -20.74 -14.04
N VAL A 234 5.54 -21.42 -14.29
CA VAL A 234 5.99 -21.76 -15.64
C VAL A 234 5.80 -23.25 -15.88
N VAL A 235 5.21 -23.61 -17.01
CA VAL A 235 5.19 -24.99 -17.51
C VAL A 235 6.25 -25.11 -18.60
N VAL A 236 7.17 -26.04 -18.42
CA VAL A 236 8.23 -26.38 -19.38
C VAL A 236 7.79 -27.61 -20.15
N PHE A 237 7.82 -27.53 -21.46
CA PHE A 237 7.40 -28.62 -22.33
C PHE A 237 8.18 -28.64 -23.64
N ARG A 238 8.04 -29.72 -24.40
CA ARG A 238 8.58 -29.88 -25.75
C ARG A 238 7.47 -30.31 -26.70
N ILE A 239 7.40 -29.72 -27.88
CA ILE A 239 6.49 -30.18 -28.93
C ILE A 239 7.18 -31.35 -29.65
N ALA A 240 6.51 -32.48 -29.87
CA ALA A 240 7.17 -33.70 -30.41
C ALA A 240 7.86 -33.51 -31.77
N ALA A 241 7.51 -32.47 -32.53
CA ALA A 241 8.14 -32.11 -33.81
C ALA A 241 9.37 -31.20 -33.66
N GLU A 242 9.65 -30.69 -32.46
CA GLU A 242 10.67 -29.70 -32.16
C GLU A 242 11.64 -30.25 -31.09
N GLU A 243 12.94 -29.98 -31.25
CA GLU A 243 13.93 -30.38 -30.24
C GLU A 243 13.99 -29.38 -29.06
N GLU A 244 13.60 -28.12 -29.31
CA GLU A 244 13.71 -27.03 -28.36
C GLU A 244 12.66 -27.09 -27.24
N MET A 245 13.03 -26.54 -26.08
CA MET A 245 12.12 -26.41 -24.95
C MET A 245 11.26 -25.15 -25.12
N THR A 246 9.96 -25.32 -24.96
CA THR A 246 8.98 -24.25 -24.91
C THR A 246 8.57 -23.98 -23.46
N TYR A 247 8.23 -22.73 -23.15
CA TYR A 247 7.89 -22.30 -21.80
C TYR A 247 6.54 -21.59 -21.80
N PHE A 248 5.64 -21.91 -20.88
CA PHE A 248 4.37 -21.17 -20.75
C PHE A 248 4.25 -20.55 -19.37
N LEU A 249 4.09 -19.22 -19.29
CA LEU A 249 3.92 -18.50 -18.04
C LEU A 249 2.44 -18.27 -17.73
N LYS A 250 2.01 -18.71 -16.54
CA LYS A 250 0.70 -18.36 -15.96
C LYS A 250 0.89 -17.56 -14.68
N GLU A 251 0.32 -16.34 -14.66
CA GLU A 251 0.19 -15.55 -13.44
C GLU A 251 -1.12 -15.89 -12.71
N ILE A 252 -1.00 -16.33 -11.46
CA ILE A 252 -2.13 -16.63 -10.58
C ILE A 252 -2.20 -15.54 -9.50
N ILE A 253 -3.36 -14.92 -9.32
CA ILE A 253 -3.61 -13.96 -8.24
C ILE A 253 -4.05 -14.74 -7.01
N VAL A 254 -3.36 -14.56 -5.89
CA VAL A 254 -3.70 -15.17 -4.60
C VAL A 254 -4.21 -14.09 -3.66
N GLU A 255 -5.43 -14.25 -3.14
CA GLU A 255 -6.01 -13.39 -2.11
C GLU A 255 -6.31 -14.19 -0.85
N VAL A 256 -5.85 -13.68 0.28
CA VAL A 256 -6.10 -14.24 1.60
C VAL A 256 -7.01 -13.29 2.38
N SER A 257 -8.28 -13.65 2.52
CA SER A 257 -9.28 -12.85 3.23
C SER A 257 -9.31 -13.15 4.73
N SER A 258 -9.65 -12.13 5.51
CA SER A 258 -10.07 -12.24 6.91
C SER A 258 -11.58 -12.16 7.04
N GLU A 259 -12.10 -12.50 8.22
CA GLU A 259 -13.51 -12.36 8.61
C GLU A 259 -14.06 -10.92 8.47
N PHE A 260 -13.18 -9.91 8.41
CA PHE A 260 -13.54 -8.50 8.25
C PHE A 260 -13.50 -8.02 6.80
N SER A 261 -12.99 -8.84 5.87
CA SER A 261 -12.78 -8.44 4.47
C SER A 261 -14.07 -8.25 3.67
N SER A 262 -15.21 -8.73 4.20
CA SER A 262 -16.54 -8.63 3.58
C SER A 262 -17.43 -7.52 4.16
N LEU A 263 -16.97 -6.79 5.18
CA LEU A 263 -17.74 -5.70 5.77
C LEU A 263 -17.77 -4.50 4.80
N LYS A 264 -18.89 -4.33 4.11
CA LYS A 264 -19.19 -3.13 3.33
C LYS A 264 -20.09 -2.22 4.15
N ALA A 265 -19.89 -0.90 4.05
CA ALA A 265 -20.80 0.07 4.65
C ALA A 265 -22.22 -0.11 4.10
N GLY A 266 -23.22 -0.15 4.97
CA GLY A 266 -24.63 -0.33 4.60
C GLY A 266 -25.19 0.84 3.78
N GLU A 267 -24.62 2.03 3.93
CA GLU A 267 -24.91 3.20 3.11
C GLU A 267 -23.62 3.92 2.69
N PRO A 268 -23.60 4.56 1.50
CA PRO A 268 -22.50 5.42 1.10
C PRO A 268 -22.39 6.62 2.05
N TYR A 269 -21.19 6.87 2.56
CA TYR A 269 -20.90 8.02 3.42
C TYR A 269 -21.31 9.34 2.74
N LYS A 270 -22.27 10.05 3.34
CA LYS A 270 -22.65 11.40 2.95
C LYS A 270 -21.93 12.37 3.87
N LYS A 271 -20.99 13.15 3.31
CA LYS A 271 -20.32 14.23 4.04
C LYS A 271 -21.36 15.27 4.44
N LEU A 272 -21.59 15.46 5.74
CA LEU A 272 -22.45 16.54 6.23
C LEU A 272 -21.86 17.88 5.80
N LYS A 273 -22.73 18.84 5.44
CA LYS A 273 -22.28 20.18 5.06
C LYS A 273 -21.55 20.79 6.26
N LYS A 274 -20.29 21.21 6.04
CA LYS A 274 -19.45 21.88 7.03
C LYS A 274 -20.24 22.99 7.73
N VAL A 275 -20.59 22.78 9.00
CA VAL A 275 -20.98 23.88 9.88
C VAL A 275 -19.69 24.63 10.20
N THR A 276 -19.65 25.92 9.87
CA THR A 276 -18.47 26.77 10.07
C THR A 276 -18.14 26.89 11.57
N LEU A 277 -16.91 26.61 11.98
CA LEU A 277 -16.43 26.78 13.37
C LEU A 277 -15.94 28.21 13.66
N PRO A 278 -15.87 28.66 14.92
CA PRO A 278 -16.99 29.14 15.76
C PRO A 278 -16.95 30.66 15.98
N ARG A 279 -18.10 31.25 16.32
CA ARG A 279 -18.26 32.62 16.84
C ARG A 279 -18.10 32.65 18.37
N LYS A 280 -17.38 33.65 18.91
CA LYS A 280 -17.27 34.13 20.32
C LYS A 280 -16.97 33.07 21.40
N ASN A 281 -16.35 33.52 22.49
CA ASN A 281 -16.19 32.71 23.72
C ASN A 281 -17.58 32.50 24.34
N ASP A 282 -18.23 31.38 24.00
CA ASP A 282 -19.49 30.98 24.63
C ASP A 282 -19.25 30.66 26.12
N GLU A 283 -20.15 31.12 26.98
CA GLU A 283 -20.12 30.79 28.41
C GLU A 283 -20.57 29.33 28.60
N ILE A 284 -19.75 28.52 29.26
CA ILE A 284 -20.04 27.11 29.53
C ILE A 284 -20.52 26.95 30.97
N ILE A 285 -21.75 26.47 31.14
CA ILE A 285 -22.31 26.05 32.42
C ILE A 285 -21.92 24.58 32.62
N LEU A 286 -21.00 24.32 33.56
CA LEU A 286 -20.44 23.00 33.80
C LEU A 286 -21.49 22.01 34.35
N GLY A 287 -21.37 20.75 33.96
CA GLY A 287 -22.21 19.65 34.43
C GLY A 287 -21.75 19.06 35.75
N GLU A 288 -22.54 18.16 36.34
CA GLU A 288 -22.14 17.36 37.49
C GLU A 288 -21.97 15.89 37.10
N ILE A 289 -20.92 15.27 37.63
CA ILE A 289 -20.70 13.83 37.47
C ILE A 289 -21.76 13.11 38.33
N PRO A 290 -22.53 12.16 37.77
CA PRO A 290 -23.55 11.45 38.51
C PRO A 290 -22.98 10.77 39.77
N VAL A 291 -23.60 11.03 40.92
CA VAL A 291 -23.23 10.40 42.20
C VAL A 291 -23.55 8.90 42.13
N GLY A 292 -22.54 8.02 42.17
CA GLY A 292 -22.75 6.57 42.26
C GLY A 292 -21.90 5.69 41.36
N HIS A 293 -21.13 6.24 40.41
CA HIS A 293 -20.12 5.46 39.69
C HIS A 293 -18.81 5.41 40.48
N ALA A 294 -18.73 4.44 41.39
CA ALA A 294 -17.47 4.07 42.02
C ALA A 294 -16.59 3.39 40.97
N SER A 295 -15.69 4.17 40.35
CA SER A 295 -14.55 3.58 39.64
C SER A 295 -13.72 2.79 40.65
N SER A 296 -13.34 1.55 40.29
CA SER A 296 -12.35 0.77 41.06
C SER A 296 -10.98 1.47 41.11
N TYR A 297 -10.77 2.47 40.25
CA TYR A 297 -9.54 3.22 40.12
C TYR A 297 -9.75 4.65 40.63
N LYS A 298 -8.88 5.07 41.55
CA LYS A 298 -8.78 6.45 41.99
C LYS A 298 -7.92 7.23 40.99
N GLU A 299 -8.49 8.23 40.35
CA GLU A 299 -7.73 9.17 39.53
C GLU A 299 -6.71 9.89 40.43
N THR A 300 -5.41 9.71 40.15
CA THR A 300 -4.31 10.29 40.93
C THR A 300 -3.69 11.50 40.26
N TYR A 301 -3.80 11.60 38.93
CA TYR A 301 -3.23 12.67 38.15
C TYR A 301 -4.22 13.08 37.04
N PRO A 302 -5.00 14.15 37.22
CA PRO A 302 -5.93 14.61 36.20
C PRO A 302 -5.13 15.14 35.00
N LEU A 303 -5.38 14.55 33.83
CA LEU A 303 -4.78 15.02 32.58
C LEU A 303 -5.45 16.34 32.18
N LYS A 304 -4.63 17.37 31.94
CA LYS A 304 -5.11 18.65 31.40
C LYS A 304 -5.38 18.50 29.91
N GLN A 305 -6.28 19.33 29.38
CA GLN A 305 -6.45 19.46 27.93
C GLN A 305 -5.11 19.81 27.27
N TYR A 306 -4.86 19.18 26.13
CA TYR A 306 -3.65 19.42 25.37
C TYR A 306 -3.66 20.85 24.79
N PRO A 307 -2.66 21.69 25.11
CA PRO A 307 -2.65 23.06 24.62
C PRO A 307 -2.21 23.11 23.17
N ILE A 308 -3.11 23.48 22.26
CA ILE A 308 -2.74 23.72 20.86
C ILE A 308 -2.20 25.15 20.72
N PRO A 309 -0.97 25.34 20.18
CA PRO A 309 -0.41 26.68 20.00
C PRO A 309 -1.30 27.58 19.11
N THR A 310 -1.66 28.78 19.57
CA THR A 310 -2.53 29.70 18.82
C THR A 310 -1.98 30.04 17.44
N GLY A 311 -0.65 30.20 17.32
CA GLY A 311 -0.01 30.45 16.03
C GLY A 311 -0.11 29.28 15.06
N LEU A 312 -0.21 28.04 15.54
CA LEU A 312 -0.45 26.87 14.69
C LEU A 312 -1.92 26.81 14.26
N GLN A 313 -2.87 27.09 15.16
CA GLN A 313 -4.30 27.14 14.83
C GLN A 313 -4.62 28.16 13.74
N ILE A 314 -4.01 29.35 13.79
CA ILE A 314 -4.17 30.38 12.76
C ILE A 314 -3.65 29.86 11.41
N ARG A 315 -2.45 29.27 11.39
CA ARG A 315 -1.85 28.72 10.18
C ARG A 315 -2.66 27.57 9.58
N LEU A 316 -3.15 26.64 10.40
CA LEU A 316 -4.04 25.56 9.96
C LEU A 316 -5.34 26.12 9.35
N ARG A 317 -5.95 27.12 9.99
CA ARG A 317 -7.16 27.78 9.47
C ARG A 317 -6.90 28.44 8.10
N ASP A 318 -5.82 29.20 7.99
CA ASP A 318 -5.46 29.89 6.75
C ASP A 318 -5.09 28.91 5.63
N LEU A 319 -4.44 27.79 6.00
CA LEU A 319 -4.10 26.70 5.10
C LEU A 319 -5.36 26.02 4.54
N ILE A 320 -6.31 25.64 5.42
CA ILE A 320 -7.58 25.03 5.01
C ILE A 320 -8.40 25.98 4.12
N ARG A 321 -8.39 27.29 4.41
CA ARG A 321 -9.10 28.29 3.61
C ARG A 321 -8.49 28.47 2.22
N SER A 322 -7.17 28.51 2.17
CA SER A 322 -6.42 28.73 0.92
C SER A 322 -6.34 27.45 0.08
N TYR A 323 -6.35 26.28 0.72
CA TYR A 323 -6.22 24.97 0.10
C TYR A 323 -7.25 23.99 0.67
N PRO A 324 -8.51 24.03 0.20
CA PRO A 324 -9.56 23.11 0.68
C PRO A 324 -9.25 21.62 0.49
N LEU A 325 -8.37 21.29 -0.47
CA LEU A 325 -7.86 19.94 -0.71
C LEU A 325 -7.05 19.38 0.47
N PHE A 326 -6.52 20.23 1.36
CA PHE A 326 -5.76 19.82 2.55
C PHE A 326 -6.54 18.86 3.46
N VAL A 327 -7.88 18.99 3.51
CA VAL A 327 -8.76 18.16 4.35
C VAL A 327 -9.44 17.03 3.57
N GLU A 328 -9.02 16.76 2.33
CA GLU A 328 -9.53 15.63 1.58
C GLU A 328 -8.78 14.35 1.94
N LYS A 329 -9.53 13.27 2.17
CA LYS A 329 -9.00 11.98 2.64
C LYS A 329 -8.13 11.24 1.61
N TYR A 330 -8.08 11.76 0.39
CA TYR A 330 -7.32 11.21 -0.71
C TYR A 330 -6.19 12.17 -1.05
N ALA A 331 -4.96 11.65 -1.03
CA ALA A 331 -3.82 12.34 -1.58
C ALA A 331 -4.10 12.61 -3.08
N PRO A 332 -4.15 13.88 -3.54
CA PRO A 332 -4.24 14.16 -4.97
C PRO A 332 -3.03 13.52 -5.69
N GLU A 333 -3.12 13.29 -7.01
CA GLU A 333 -2.07 12.67 -7.83
C GLU A 333 -0.67 13.35 -7.73
N ASN A 334 -0.59 14.52 -7.07
CA ASN A 334 0.62 15.29 -6.77
C ASN A 334 0.93 15.40 -5.25
N ALA A 335 0.60 14.38 -4.46
CA ALA A 335 0.65 14.38 -2.98
C ALA A 335 1.96 14.92 -2.37
N ASP A 336 3.10 14.62 -2.99
CA ASP A 336 4.42 15.03 -2.49
C ASP A 336 4.68 16.54 -2.62
N SER A 337 4.11 17.19 -3.64
CA SER A 337 4.17 18.65 -3.81
C SER A 337 3.34 19.37 -2.74
N PHE A 338 2.21 18.79 -2.36
CA PHE A 338 1.33 19.35 -1.35
C PHE A 338 1.89 19.14 0.06
N TYR A 339 2.46 17.96 0.34
CA TYR A 339 3.08 17.67 1.63
C TYR A 339 4.19 18.65 1.99
N ASN A 340 5.15 18.89 1.08
CA ASN A 340 6.26 19.83 1.33
C ASN A 340 5.77 21.28 1.49
N MET A 341 4.75 21.66 0.72
CA MET A 341 4.12 22.97 0.84
C MET A 341 3.43 23.15 2.20
N PHE A 342 2.63 22.17 2.63
CA PHE A 342 1.95 22.19 3.91
C PHE A 342 2.94 22.15 5.07
N ALA A 343 3.98 21.32 4.98
CA ALA A 343 5.07 21.29 5.95
C ALA A 343 5.74 22.67 6.06
N THR A 344 5.97 23.36 4.95
CA THR A 344 6.52 24.73 4.97
C THR A 344 5.58 25.71 5.66
N VAL A 345 4.28 25.70 5.31
CA VAL A 345 3.28 26.61 5.94
C VAL A 345 3.15 26.36 7.44
N LEU A 346 3.20 25.08 7.85
CA LEU A 346 3.08 24.66 9.24
C LEU A 346 4.40 24.69 10.02
N ASN A 347 5.51 25.06 9.38
CA ASN A 347 6.88 24.98 9.91
C ASN A 347 7.24 23.57 10.44
N LEU A 348 6.84 22.53 9.73
CA LEU A 348 7.19 21.15 10.04
C LEU A 348 8.48 20.75 9.33
N HIS A 349 9.28 19.92 9.99
CA HIS A 349 10.38 19.23 9.34
C HIS A 349 9.84 18.05 8.52
N THR A 350 10.27 17.94 7.26
CA THR A 350 9.84 16.87 6.35
C THR A 350 10.59 15.55 6.54
N SER A 351 11.64 15.54 7.37
CA SER A 351 12.42 14.35 7.72
C SER A 351 12.58 14.27 9.23
N LEU A 352 12.36 13.07 9.78
CA LEU A 352 12.57 12.79 11.21
C LEU A 352 14.05 12.50 11.44
N ILE A 353 14.71 13.32 12.25
CA ILE A 353 16.08 13.15 12.73
C ILE A 353 16.10 13.30 14.26
N GLU A 354 17.16 12.83 14.90
CA GLU A 354 17.29 12.92 16.37
C GLU A 354 17.08 14.34 16.90
N ALA A 355 17.63 15.34 16.20
CA ALA A 355 17.56 16.75 16.59
C ALA A 355 16.16 17.37 16.52
N ASN A 356 15.21 16.79 15.77
CA ASN A 356 13.85 17.34 15.62
C ASN A 356 12.74 16.39 16.07
N TYR A 357 13.11 15.29 16.73
CA TYR A 357 12.17 14.22 17.09
C TYR A 357 10.99 14.74 17.93
N PHE A 358 11.28 15.45 19.03
CA PHE A 358 10.26 15.98 19.92
C PHE A 358 9.44 17.09 19.26
N ASP A 359 10.10 18.05 18.61
CA ASP A 359 9.43 19.19 17.98
C ASP A 359 8.48 18.74 16.85
N LEU A 360 8.88 17.75 16.05
CA LEU A 360 8.04 17.23 14.98
C LEU A 360 6.84 16.47 15.53
N LEU A 361 7.03 15.61 16.53
CA LEU A 361 5.92 14.85 17.13
C LEU A 361 4.95 15.75 17.90
N ASP A 362 5.44 16.76 18.61
CA ASP A 362 4.62 17.77 19.31
C ASP A 362 3.75 18.56 18.33
N ALA A 363 4.33 18.95 17.18
CA ALA A 363 3.61 19.63 16.12
C ALA A 363 2.57 18.72 15.44
N LEU A 364 2.91 17.46 15.17
CA LEU A 364 1.98 16.47 14.61
C LEU A 364 0.82 16.18 15.57
N LEU A 365 1.10 16.04 16.87
CA LEU A 365 0.08 15.85 17.90
C LEU A 365 -0.84 17.08 17.98
N SER A 366 -0.28 18.28 17.91
CA SER A 366 -1.06 19.52 17.89
C SER A 366 -1.97 19.65 16.65
N ILE A 367 -1.52 19.13 15.49
CA ILE A 367 -2.32 19.09 14.25
C ILE A 367 -3.47 18.09 14.40
N GLU A 368 -3.19 16.90 14.92
CA GLU A 368 -4.21 15.87 15.16
C GLU A 368 -5.27 16.35 16.15
N GLU A 369 -4.86 16.94 17.27
CA GLU A 369 -5.80 17.50 18.26
C GLU A 369 -6.68 18.59 17.63
N ASN A 370 -6.10 19.43 16.74
CA ASN A 370 -6.89 20.42 16.01
C ASN A 370 -7.91 19.77 15.06
N GLN A 371 -7.52 18.70 14.36
CA GLN A 371 -8.41 17.97 13.47
C GLN A 371 -9.54 17.30 14.26
N ILE A 372 -9.24 16.67 15.40
CA ILE A 372 -10.23 16.07 16.30
C ILE A 372 -11.24 17.12 16.77
N MET A 373 -10.77 18.32 17.19
CA MET A 373 -11.65 19.42 17.58
C MET A 373 -12.61 19.86 16.47
N VAL A 374 -12.18 19.75 15.21
CA VAL A 374 -13.00 20.06 14.04
C VAL A 374 -13.95 18.90 13.71
N ASP A 375 -13.46 17.66 13.70
CA ASP A 375 -14.22 16.48 13.30
C ASP A 375 -15.36 16.16 14.28
N VAL A 376 -15.14 16.35 15.58
CA VAL A 376 -16.19 16.17 16.59
C VAL A 376 -17.41 17.07 16.30
N ARG A 377 -17.19 18.21 15.61
CA ARG A 377 -18.24 19.17 15.27
C ARG A 377 -19.06 18.77 14.05
N ASP A 378 -18.60 17.80 13.25
CA ASP A 378 -19.44 17.21 12.20
C ASP A 378 -20.65 16.46 12.79
N TYR A 379 -20.62 16.17 14.09
CA TYR A 379 -21.74 15.58 14.84
C TYR A 379 -22.63 16.61 15.54
N ASP A 380 -22.34 17.92 15.43
CA ASP A 380 -23.23 18.97 15.98
C ASP A 380 -24.56 18.92 15.22
N THR A 381 -25.65 18.56 15.91
CA THR A 381 -26.98 18.42 15.33
C THR A 381 -28.07 18.96 16.25
N MET A 382 -29.21 19.34 15.67
CA MET A 382 -30.44 19.49 16.42
C MET A 382 -30.95 18.11 16.81
N SER A 383 -31.27 17.94 18.09
CA SER A 383 -31.86 16.69 18.58
C SER A 383 -32.86 16.95 19.69
N LYS A 384 -33.66 15.93 19.98
CA LYS A 384 -34.66 15.97 21.03
C LYS A 384 -34.02 15.62 22.38
N LEU A 385 -34.18 16.53 23.34
CA LEU A 385 -33.83 16.31 24.73
C LEU A 385 -35.11 16.12 25.54
N THR A 386 -35.25 14.98 26.21
CA THR A 386 -36.45 14.64 26.99
C THR A 386 -36.12 14.60 28.48
N PHE A 387 -36.90 15.32 29.29
CA PHE A 387 -36.74 15.31 30.75
C PHE A 387 -37.20 13.98 31.34
N ILE A 388 -36.38 13.38 32.20
CA ILE A 388 -36.68 12.11 32.88
C ILE A 388 -36.96 12.34 34.37
N GLY A 389 -36.19 13.22 35.01
CA GLY A 389 -36.28 13.47 36.44
C GLY A 389 -34.98 14.02 37.04
N GLY A 390 -35.09 14.76 38.15
CA GLY A 390 -33.94 15.41 38.80
C GLY A 390 -33.25 16.40 37.86
N ASN A 391 -31.95 16.21 37.63
CA ASN A 391 -31.16 16.96 36.65
C ASN A 391 -30.78 16.09 35.43
N THR A 392 -31.61 15.08 35.11
CA THR A 392 -31.29 14.04 34.13
C THR A 392 -32.24 14.08 32.94
N TYR A 393 -31.65 13.99 31.75
CA TYR A 393 -32.35 14.08 30.47
C TYR A 393 -31.87 12.98 29.52
N ASP A 394 -32.77 12.46 28.69
CA ASP A 394 -32.41 11.55 27.60
C ASP A 394 -32.28 12.37 26.30
N LEU A 395 -31.09 12.32 25.70
CA LEU A 395 -30.78 12.92 24.41
C LEU A 395 -30.81 11.83 23.34
N GLU A 396 -31.66 12.01 22.33
CA GLU A 396 -31.62 11.16 21.14
C GLU A 396 -30.35 11.47 20.31
N VAL A 397 -29.64 10.45 19.84
CA VAL A 397 -28.40 10.64 19.08
C VAL A 397 -28.47 9.83 17.78
N PRO A 398 -28.74 10.49 16.63
CA PRO A 398 -28.72 9.82 15.33
C PRO A 398 -27.37 9.17 15.06
N GLY A 399 -27.37 7.89 14.64
CA GLY A 399 -26.15 7.15 14.30
C GLY A 399 -25.39 6.52 15.49
N LEU A 400 -25.90 6.66 16.73
CA LEU A 400 -25.26 6.09 17.92
C LEU A 400 -25.10 4.56 17.84
N ALA A 401 -26.09 3.85 17.31
CA ALA A 401 -26.05 2.39 17.10
C ALA A 401 -24.92 1.95 16.14
N GLU A 402 -24.46 2.84 15.26
CA GLU A 402 -23.33 2.60 14.34
C GLU A 402 -21.98 3.02 14.95
N ALA A 403 -21.97 3.34 16.26
CA ALA A 403 -20.86 3.93 16.99
C ALA A 403 -20.40 5.29 16.42
N ARG A 404 -21.32 6.08 15.85
CA ARG A 404 -21.02 7.39 15.22
C ARG A 404 -22.11 8.43 15.54
N PRO A 405 -21.90 9.32 16.53
CA PRO A 405 -20.69 9.53 17.31
C PRO A 405 -20.43 8.41 18.33
N SER A 406 -19.15 8.10 18.58
CA SER A 406 -18.73 7.19 19.65
C SER A 406 -18.78 7.93 20.98
N LEU A 407 -19.86 7.75 21.75
CA LEU A 407 -20.02 8.31 23.09
C LEU A 407 -19.84 7.21 24.14
N VAL A 408 -19.11 7.53 25.21
CA VAL A 408 -18.93 6.66 26.38
C VAL A 408 -19.42 7.35 27.65
N VAL A 409 -19.61 6.57 28.71
CA VAL A 409 -19.96 7.10 30.03
C VAL A 409 -18.85 8.05 30.50
N HIS A 410 -19.26 9.18 31.07
CA HIS A 410 -18.44 10.33 31.48
C HIS A 410 -17.98 11.28 30.38
N ASP A 411 -18.32 11.03 29.12
CA ASP A 411 -18.13 12.04 28.08
C ASP A 411 -18.98 13.28 28.35
N ALA A 412 -18.45 14.43 27.94
CA ALA A 412 -19.13 15.71 28.03
C ALA A 412 -19.83 16.04 26.70
N VAL A 413 -21.14 16.25 26.76
CA VAL A 413 -21.95 16.73 25.63
C VAL A 413 -22.41 18.15 25.90
N TYR A 414 -22.20 19.05 24.93
CA TYR A 414 -22.60 20.45 25.06
C TYR A 414 -23.93 20.69 24.35
N VAL A 415 -24.92 21.17 25.11
CA VAL A 415 -26.27 21.44 24.61
C VAL A 415 -26.54 22.95 24.61
N LYS A 416 -27.24 23.42 23.58
CA LYS A 416 -27.85 24.75 23.50
C LYS A 416 -29.34 24.59 23.25
N GLU A 417 -30.16 25.45 23.83
CA GLU A 417 -31.59 25.49 23.50
C GLU A 417 -31.80 26.04 22.08
N ASN A 418 -31.08 27.11 21.74
CA ASN A 418 -31.08 27.68 20.39
C ASN A 418 -29.66 27.84 19.85
N VAL A 419 -29.52 27.73 18.53
CA VAL A 419 -28.23 27.89 17.82
C VAL A 419 -27.58 29.26 18.07
N ALA A 420 -28.41 30.29 18.28
CA ALA A 420 -27.97 31.67 18.52
C ALA A 420 -27.53 31.94 19.98
N ASP A 421 -27.76 31.00 20.89
CA ASP A 421 -27.46 31.22 22.31
C ASP A 421 -25.95 31.27 22.55
N SER A 422 -25.55 32.21 23.41
CA SER A 422 -24.16 32.38 23.85
C SER A 422 -23.78 31.46 25.00
N LYS A 423 -24.75 30.74 25.56
CA LYS A 423 -24.56 29.81 26.68
C LYS A 423 -24.61 28.37 26.18
N LYS A 424 -23.73 27.54 26.72
CA LYS A 424 -23.70 26.09 26.53
C LYS A 424 -23.88 25.41 27.88
N PHE A 425 -24.75 24.41 27.92
CA PHE A 425 -24.91 23.54 29.08
C PHE A 425 -24.09 22.27 28.85
N GLN A 426 -23.18 21.95 29.76
CA GLN A 426 -22.43 20.70 29.73
C GLN A 426 -23.27 19.62 30.43
N GLY A 427 -23.70 18.62 29.67
CA GLY A 427 -24.28 17.38 30.17
C GLY A 427 -23.23 16.29 30.21
N ILE A 428 -23.12 15.57 31.33
CA ILE A 428 -22.22 14.43 31.45
C ILE A 428 -22.99 13.14 31.15
N VAL A 429 -22.45 12.30 30.26
CA VAL A 429 -23.07 11.02 29.90
C VAL A 429 -23.05 10.09 31.11
N SER A 430 -24.22 9.75 31.63
CA SER A 430 -24.38 8.79 32.73
C SER A 430 -24.62 7.37 32.22
N SER A 431 -25.22 7.21 31.04
CA SER A 431 -25.56 5.92 30.45
C SER A 431 -25.72 6.04 28.94
N VAL A 432 -25.34 5.00 28.22
CA VAL A 432 -25.44 4.91 26.75
C VAL A 432 -26.42 3.80 26.40
N PHE A 433 -27.42 4.11 25.58
CA PHE A 433 -28.39 3.16 25.03
C PHE A 433 -28.21 3.03 23.51
N GLU A 434 -29.02 2.19 22.86
CA GLU A 434 -28.90 1.92 21.42
C GLU A 434 -29.04 3.19 20.54
N LYS A 435 -29.94 4.11 20.91
CA LYS A 435 -30.27 5.32 20.11
C LYS A 435 -30.28 6.62 20.91
N SER A 436 -30.00 6.54 22.20
CA SER A 436 -30.02 7.70 23.09
C SER A 436 -28.93 7.61 24.13
N VAL A 437 -28.55 8.76 24.68
CA VAL A 437 -27.67 8.86 25.84
C VAL A 437 -28.39 9.61 26.94
N ARG A 438 -28.12 9.20 28.18
CA ARG A 438 -28.60 9.89 29.36
C ARG A 438 -27.58 10.90 29.83
N LEU A 439 -27.98 12.15 29.96
CA LEU A 439 -27.15 13.27 30.35
C LEU A 439 -27.56 13.80 31.72
N SER A 440 -26.57 14.09 32.56
CA SER A 440 -26.74 14.75 33.86
C SER A 440 -26.16 16.17 33.82
N PHE A 441 -26.93 17.13 34.30
CA PHE A 441 -26.57 18.56 34.36
C PHE A 441 -26.45 19.04 35.82
N ASN A 442 -25.74 20.16 36.04
CA ASN A 442 -25.50 20.73 37.37
C ASN A 442 -26.74 21.47 37.94
N ARG A 443 -27.61 22.02 37.07
CA ARG A 443 -28.79 22.80 37.50
C ARG A 443 -29.99 22.57 36.60
N LYS A 444 -31.19 22.80 37.17
CA LYS A 444 -32.47 22.86 36.45
C LYS A 444 -32.54 24.03 35.48
#